data_AF-A0A183V2N9-F1
#
_entry.id   AF-A0A183V2N9-F1
#
_cell.length_a   1.000
_cell.length_b   1.000
_cell.length_c   1.000
_cell.angle_alpha   90.00
_cell.angle_beta   90.00
_cell.angle_gamma   90.00
#
_symmetry.space_group_name_H-M   'P 1'
#
loop_
_entity.id
_entity.type
_entity.pdbx_description
1 polymer ?
#
loop_
_entity_poly.entity_id
_entity_poly.type
_entity_poly.pdbx_seq_one_letter_code
_entity_poly.pdbx_strand_id
1 'polypeptide(L)'
;MRFVGPFVLMVYKIIVGDILRFFLIYLIFVIGFSQAFFVMFIGCEREHHERMARNETSNFENILVGSFESLMIMFIMSVGEFTSFYNTLNDCSSSLVPIGKVIFLIYELLVTVMLLNLLIAMMTRTYEKISETQKEWKRQWAQVILLLEQTLQPRDRLIAMLKYSRPIRSDKRHRAFVVRQRVSTLSSMPVIRRPSAQSVSEHSGERRRSTNGNLANFET
;
A
#
# COMPACT_ATOMS: atom_id res chain seq x y z
N MET A 1 -23.95 10.91 18.51
CA MET A 1 -22.55 10.43 18.61
C MET A 1 -22.39 8.97 18.14
N ARG A 2 -22.89 8.58 16.95
CA ARG A 2 -22.86 7.17 16.46
C ARG A 2 -21.91 6.92 15.28
N PHE A 3 -21.25 7.95 14.77
CA PHE A 3 -20.29 7.84 13.66
C PHE A 3 -18.83 7.59 14.10
N VAL A 4 -18.53 7.75 15.40
CA VAL A 4 -17.18 7.54 15.94
C VAL A 4 -16.82 6.04 15.99
N GLY A 5 -17.81 5.16 16.21
CA GLY A 5 -17.59 3.72 16.33
C GLY A 5 -16.92 3.08 15.10
N PRO A 6 -17.49 3.23 13.89
CA PRO A 6 -16.89 2.70 12.66
C PRO A 6 -15.52 3.29 12.34
N PHE A 7 -15.30 4.59 12.62
CA PHE A 7 -14.03 5.26 12.41
C PHE A 7 -12.93 4.71 13.33
N VAL A 8 -13.21 4.57 14.62
CA VAL A 8 -12.27 4.02 15.61
C VAL A 8 -11.92 2.56 15.30
N LEU A 9 -12.90 1.74 14.91
CA LEU A 9 -12.66 0.34 14.52
C LEU A 9 -11.79 0.22 13.26
N MET A 10 -11.94 1.16 12.31
CA MET A 10 -11.13 1.21 11.10
C MET A 10 -9.68 1.60 11.38
N VAL A 11 -9.46 2.54 12.32
CA VAL A 11 -8.12 2.95 12.77
C VAL A 11 -7.46 1.83 13.58
N TYR A 12 -8.20 1.23 14.52
CA TYR A 12 -7.72 0.12 15.34
C TYR A 12 -7.20 -1.05 14.48
N LYS A 13 -7.93 -1.44 13.43
CA LYS A 13 -7.48 -2.49 12.50
C LYS A 13 -6.19 -2.14 11.76
N ILE A 14 -5.95 -0.87 11.41
CA ILE A 14 -4.71 -0.44 10.75
C ILE A 14 -3.55 -0.50 11.75
N ILE A 15 -3.75 0.02 12.96
CA ILE A 15 -2.74 0.03 14.01
C ILE A 15 -2.32 -1.39 14.39
N VAL A 16 -3.30 -2.25 14.69
CA VAL A 16 -3.03 -3.60 15.18
C VAL A 16 -2.54 -4.53 14.07
N GLY A 17 -3.05 -4.40 12.85
CA GLY A 17 -2.74 -5.32 11.75
C GLY A 17 -1.49 -4.99 10.93
N ASP A 18 -0.99 -3.76 11.02
CA ASP A 18 0.14 -3.30 10.21
C ASP A 18 1.26 -2.74 11.08
N ILE A 19 0.95 -1.66 11.82
CA ILE A 19 1.94 -0.92 12.61
C ILE A 19 2.58 -1.81 13.67
N LEU A 20 1.80 -2.60 14.42
CA LEU A 20 2.35 -3.47 15.47
C LEU A 20 3.37 -4.48 14.93
N ARG A 21 3.17 -5.05 13.74
CA ARG A 21 4.10 -6.06 13.20
C ARG A 21 5.46 -5.45 12.91
N PHE A 22 5.48 -4.28 12.28
CA PHE A 22 6.72 -3.57 11.98
C PHE A 22 7.34 -2.94 13.24
N PHE A 23 6.51 -2.47 14.18
CA PHE A 23 6.94 -1.93 15.46
C PHE A 23 7.62 -2.99 16.34
N LEU A 24 7.14 -4.24 16.32
CA LEU A 24 7.81 -5.33 17.03
C LEU A 24 9.21 -5.63 16.47
N ILE A 25 9.37 -5.62 15.15
CA ILE A 25 10.68 -5.81 14.51
C ILE A 25 11.62 -4.66 14.90
N TYR A 26 11.12 -3.43 14.88
CA TYR A 26 11.84 -2.26 15.36
C TYR A 26 12.31 -2.40 16.82
N LEU A 27 11.42 -2.82 17.73
CA LEU A 27 11.77 -3.02 19.15
C LEU A 27 12.87 -4.06 19.35
N ILE A 28 12.87 -5.16 18.59
CA ILE A 28 13.92 -6.19 18.67
C ILE A 28 15.29 -5.59 18.33
N PHE A 29 15.37 -4.78 17.27
CA PHE A 29 16.61 -4.09 16.89
C PHE A 29 17.03 -3.06 17.95
N VAL A 30 16.11 -2.23 18.44
CA VAL A 30 16.42 -1.21 19.46
C VAL A 30 16.95 -1.86 20.73
N ILE A 31 16.32 -2.93 21.22
CA ILE A 31 16.77 -3.64 22.42
C ILE A 31 18.15 -4.27 22.18
N GLY A 32 18.37 -4.91 21.03
CA GLY A 32 19.66 -5.54 20.69
C GLY A 32 20.81 -4.55 20.62
N PHE A 33 20.63 -3.41 19.92
CA PHE A 33 21.64 -2.37 19.83
C PHE A 33 21.80 -1.61 21.15
N SER A 34 20.73 -1.39 21.92
CA SER A 34 20.80 -0.78 23.25
C SER A 34 21.72 -1.56 24.19
N GLN A 35 21.65 -2.91 24.18
CA GLN A 35 22.58 -3.73 24.95
C GLN A 35 24.02 -3.65 24.44
N ALA A 36 24.23 -3.61 23.12
CA ALA A 36 25.56 -3.45 22.54
C ALA A 36 26.21 -2.11 22.96
N PHE A 37 25.44 -1.02 22.93
CA PHE A 37 25.91 0.29 23.39
C PHE A 37 26.10 0.33 24.91
N PHE A 38 25.22 -0.29 25.70
CA PHE A 38 25.39 -0.39 27.15
C PHE A 38 26.73 -1.04 27.53
N VAL A 39 27.08 -2.16 26.89
CA VAL A 39 28.38 -2.82 27.10
C VAL A 39 29.55 -1.93 26.66
N MET A 40 29.40 -1.19 25.57
CA MET A 40 30.44 -0.27 25.08
C MET A 40 30.70 0.87 26.07
N PHE A 41 29.66 1.47 26.65
CA PHE A 41 29.80 2.56 27.62
C PHE A 41 30.38 2.10 28.97
N ILE A 42 30.09 0.88 29.42
CA ILE A 42 30.79 0.27 30.57
C ILE A 42 32.29 0.14 30.28
N GLY A 43 32.66 -0.22 29.05
CA GLY A 43 34.05 -0.25 28.62
C GLY A 43 34.73 1.13 28.71
N CYS A 44 34.04 2.18 28.27
CA CYS A 44 34.50 3.56 28.38
C CYS A 44 34.62 4.03 29.85
N GLU A 45 33.66 3.70 30.71
CA GLU A 45 33.66 4.05 32.14
C GLU A 45 34.84 3.41 32.88
N ARG A 46 35.14 2.15 32.56
CA ARG A 46 36.30 1.46 33.15
C ARG A 46 37.62 2.14 32.78
N GLU A 47 37.81 2.48 31.50
CA GLU A 47 39.02 3.17 31.06
C GLU A 47 39.13 4.59 31.64
N HIS A 48 38.01 5.28 31.81
CA HIS A 48 37.94 6.57 32.49
C HIS A 48 38.42 6.46 33.95
N HIS A 49 37.92 5.49 34.71
CA HIS A 49 38.37 5.23 36.07
C HIS A 49 39.87 4.90 36.15
N GLU A 50 40.41 4.13 35.20
CA GLU A 50 41.84 3.82 35.13
C GLU A 50 42.70 5.06 34.84
N ARG A 51 42.21 6.02 34.04
CA ARG A 51 42.90 7.30 33.77
C ARG A 51 42.83 8.25 34.95
N MET A 52 41.68 8.32 35.62
CA MET A 52 41.52 9.10 36.84
C MET A 52 42.49 8.60 37.93
N ALA A 53 42.68 7.27 38.05
CA ALA A 53 43.69 6.68 38.95
C ALA A 53 45.14 7.06 38.59
N ARG A 54 45.42 7.44 37.33
CA ARG A 54 46.71 7.96 36.87
C ARG A 54 46.84 9.49 36.98
N ASN A 55 45.91 10.17 37.66
CA ASN A 55 45.81 11.64 37.74
C ASN A 55 45.66 12.33 36.37
N GLU A 56 45.09 11.66 35.37
CA GLU A 56 44.74 12.29 34.10
C GLU A 56 43.32 12.89 34.18
N THR A 57 43.19 14.18 33.88
CA THR A 57 41.87 14.84 33.83
C THR A 57 41.10 14.34 32.60
N SER A 58 40.01 13.63 32.84
CA SER A 58 39.11 13.16 31.80
C SER A 58 37.67 13.50 32.18
N ASN A 59 36.98 14.20 31.28
CA ASN A 59 35.59 14.62 31.45
C ASN A 59 34.68 13.62 30.73
N PHE A 60 34.57 12.40 31.25
CA PHE A 60 33.61 11.41 30.75
C PHE A 60 32.53 11.21 31.81
N GLU A 61 31.28 11.41 31.42
CA GLU A 61 30.11 11.15 32.23
C GLU A 61 29.31 10.04 31.57
N ASN A 62 29.10 8.92 32.28
CA ASN A 62 28.36 7.79 31.73
C ASN A 62 26.86 8.13 31.72
N ILE A 63 26.31 8.39 30.53
CA ILE A 63 24.88 8.67 30.34
C ILE A 63 24.06 7.36 30.34
N LEU A 64 24.71 6.19 30.27
CA LEU A 64 24.06 4.88 30.07
C LEU A 64 24.23 3.98 31.30
N VAL A 65 23.73 4.45 32.45
CA VAL A 65 23.91 3.79 33.75
C VAL A 65 23.01 2.56 33.89
N GLY A 66 21.77 2.63 33.40
CA GLY A 66 20.79 1.53 33.47
C GLY A 66 20.46 0.89 32.11
N SER A 67 20.15 -0.41 32.09
CA SER A 67 19.69 -1.09 30.85
C SER A 67 18.39 -0.51 30.30
N PHE A 68 17.48 -0.06 31.17
CA PHE A 68 16.23 0.59 30.75
C PHE A 68 16.42 2.05 30.31
N GLU A 69 17.28 2.78 31.02
CA GLU A 69 17.68 4.14 30.66
C GLU A 69 18.39 4.14 29.29
N SER A 70 19.21 3.13 29.04
CA SER A 70 19.85 2.89 27.75
C SER A 70 18.85 2.64 26.63
N LEU A 71 17.73 1.99 26.90
CA LEU A 71 16.69 1.81 25.89
C LEU A 71 16.04 3.15 25.56
N MET A 72 15.73 3.96 26.57
CA MET A 72 15.11 5.27 26.39
C MET A 72 16.00 6.24 25.62
N ILE A 73 17.29 6.33 25.97
CA ILE A 73 18.25 7.18 25.27
C ILE A 73 18.41 6.73 23.81
N MET A 74 18.46 5.42 23.54
CA MET A 74 18.54 4.89 22.18
C MET A 74 17.27 5.19 21.38
N PHE A 75 16.10 5.15 22.02
CA PHE A 75 14.86 5.57 21.38
C PHE A 75 14.89 7.07 21.02
N ILE A 76 15.31 7.94 21.94
CA ILE A 76 15.42 9.38 21.70
C ILE A 76 16.43 9.68 20.59
N MET A 77 17.59 9.01 20.62
CA MET A 77 18.61 9.07 19.58
C MET A 77 18.03 8.70 18.21
N SER A 78 17.26 7.61 18.12
CA SER A 78 16.70 7.13 16.84
C SER A 78 15.71 8.08 16.16
N VAL A 79 15.16 9.04 16.91
CA VAL A 79 14.24 10.06 16.39
C VAL A 79 15.00 11.27 15.83
N GLY A 80 16.29 11.39 16.14
CA GLY A 80 17.19 12.42 15.60
C GLY A 80 18.01 13.19 16.63
N GLU A 81 17.88 12.89 17.94
CA GLU A 81 18.66 13.54 19.01
C GLU A 81 19.99 12.82 19.26
N PHE A 82 20.86 12.75 18.25
CA PHE A 82 22.13 12.05 18.36
C PHE A 82 23.32 12.93 18.79
N THR A 83 23.19 14.26 18.76
CA THR A 83 24.29 15.20 19.05
C THR A 83 24.88 15.01 20.45
N SER A 84 24.02 14.87 21.46
CA SER A 84 24.46 14.67 22.85
C SER A 84 25.24 13.37 23.00
N PHE A 85 24.69 12.28 22.44
CA PHE A 85 25.32 10.97 22.47
C PHE A 85 26.67 10.94 21.72
N TYR A 86 26.74 11.57 20.54
CA TYR A 86 27.98 11.65 19.77
C TYR A 86 29.09 12.40 20.52
N ASN A 87 28.74 13.49 21.22
CA ASN A 87 29.72 14.23 22.03
C ASN A 87 30.28 13.35 23.15
N THR A 88 29.42 12.65 23.91
CA THR A 88 29.86 11.74 24.98
C THR A 88 30.70 10.57 24.44
N LEU A 89 30.36 10.05 23.26
CA LEU A 89 31.13 9.00 22.60
C LEU A 89 32.50 9.51 22.12
N ASN A 90 32.60 10.79 21.78
CA ASN A 90 33.86 11.44 21.38
C ASN A 90 34.75 11.82 22.58
N ASP A 91 34.14 12.09 23.74
CA ASP A 91 34.85 12.34 25.01
C ASP A 91 35.39 11.04 25.62
N CYS A 92 34.79 9.90 25.29
CA CYS A 92 35.44 8.62 25.53
C CYS A 92 36.72 8.55 24.69
N SER A 93 37.84 8.25 25.35
CA SER A 93 39.16 8.18 24.71
C SER A 93 39.68 6.74 24.65
N SER A 94 38.77 5.78 24.52
CA SER A 94 39.13 4.36 24.42
C SER A 94 39.57 3.94 23.03
N SER A 95 40.31 2.84 22.94
CA SER A 95 40.61 2.23 21.63
C SER A 95 39.35 1.75 20.90
N LEU A 96 38.20 1.70 21.59
CA LEU A 96 36.91 1.26 21.08
C LEU A 96 36.12 2.38 20.38
N VAL A 97 36.51 3.65 20.55
CA VAL A 97 35.86 4.83 19.93
C VAL A 97 35.66 4.72 18.41
N PRO A 98 36.67 4.34 17.59
CA PRO A 98 36.47 4.24 16.14
C PRO A 98 35.46 3.16 15.78
N ILE A 99 35.46 2.03 16.50
CA ILE A 99 34.51 0.94 16.32
C ILE A 99 33.10 1.38 16.72
N GLY A 100 32.98 2.10 17.85
CA GLY A 100 31.74 2.69 18.34
C GLY A 100 31.12 3.65 17.33
N LYS A 101 31.92 4.52 16.69
CA LYS A 101 31.46 5.45 15.65
C LYS A 101 30.91 4.72 14.41
N VAL A 102 31.54 3.62 13.99
CA VAL A 102 31.07 2.81 12.87
C VAL A 102 29.75 2.09 13.21
N ILE A 103 29.67 1.45 14.38
CA ILE A 103 28.45 0.78 14.84
C ILE A 103 27.30 1.78 14.98
N PHE A 104 27.58 2.97 15.50
CA PHE A 104 26.63 4.08 15.59
C PHE A 104 26.08 4.50 14.23
N LEU A 105 26.93 4.71 13.22
CA LEU A 105 26.46 5.05 11.87
C LEU A 105 25.62 3.94 11.23
N ILE A 106 26.02 2.68 11.42
CA ILE A 106 25.26 1.53 10.89
C ILE A 106 23.90 1.43 11.59
N TYR A 107 23.84 1.62 12.89
CA TYR A 107 22.60 1.66 13.67
C TYR A 107 21.65 2.75 13.16
N GLU A 108 22.16 3.97 13.01
CA GLU A 108 21.35 5.11 12.56
C GLU A 108 20.80 4.89 11.15
N LEU A 109 21.61 4.36 10.23
CA LEU A 109 21.17 4.02 8.87
C LEU A 109 20.14 2.88 8.86
N LEU A 110 20.32 1.85 9.69
CA LEU A 110 19.40 0.71 9.77
C LEU A 110 18.05 1.16 10.34
N VAL A 111 18.07 1.92 11.44
CA VAL A 111 16.85 2.37 12.12
C VAL A 111 16.09 3.38 11.25
N THR A 112 16.77 4.33 10.61
CA THR A 112 16.10 5.25 9.68
C THR A 112 15.42 4.51 8.52
N VAL A 113 16.05 3.50 7.93
CA VAL A 113 15.41 2.65 6.91
C VAL A 113 14.21 1.88 7.48
N MET A 114 14.27 1.37 8.71
CA MET A 114 13.14 0.70 9.37
C MET A 114 11.98 1.66 9.66
N LEU A 115 12.27 2.88 10.12
CA LEU A 115 11.27 3.93 10.36
C LEU A 115 10.63 4.40 9.05
N LEU A 116 11.39 4.50 7.96
CA LEU A 116 10.85 4.74 6.62
C LEU A 116 9.98 3.57 6.15
N ASN A 117 10.38 2.32 6.41
CA ASN A 117 9.57 1.15 6.09
C ASN A 117 8.25 1.12 6.87
N LEU A 118 8.24 1.57 8.13
CA LEU A 118 7.04 1.79 8.94
C LEU A 118 6.12 2.87 8.33
N LEU A 119 6.70 3.98 7.86
CA LEU A 119 5.97 5.07 7.22
C LEU A 119 5.38 4.65 5.86
N ILE A 120 6.17 3.96 5.04
CA ILE A 120 5.79 3.49 3.70
C ILE A 120 4.74 2.39 3.78
N ALA A 121 4.83 1.47 4.75
CA ALA A 121 3.82 0.43 4.96
C ALA A 121 2.44 1.05 5.24
N MET A 122 2.38 2.05 6.13
CA MET A 122 1.14 2.78 6.40
C MET A 122 0.60 3.54 5.18
N MET A 123 1.47 4.18 4.40
CA MET A 123 1.09 4.90 3.19
C MET A 123 0.63 3.96 2.07
N THR A 124 1.23 2.78 1.94
CA THR A 124 0.88 1.76 0.93
C THR A 124 -0.45 1.09 1.26
N ARG A 125 -0.68 0.72 2.52
CA ARG A 125 -1.97 0.13 2.93
C ARG A 125 -3.11 1.13 2.94
N THR A 126 -2.87 2.40 3.26
CA THR A 126 -3.89 3.44 3.04
C THR A 126 -4.19 3.62 1.57
N TYR A 127 -3.21 3.53 0.66
CA TYR A 127 -3.45 3.57 -0.78
C TYR A 127 -4.34 2.41 -1.26
N GLU A 128 -4.05 1.18 -0.82
CA GLU A 128 -4.89 0.02 -1.13
C GLU A 128 -6.30 0.16 -0.52
N LYS A 129 -6.41 0.57 0.74
CA LYS A 129 -7.68 0.81 1.42
C LYS A 129 -8.47 1.92 0.77
N ILE A 130 -7.85 3.00 0.30
CA ILE A 130 -8.51 4.10 -0.43
C ILE A 130 -9.07 3.57 -1.75
N SER A 131 -8.33 2.71 -2.46
CA SER A 131 -8.81 2.07 -3.68
C SER A 131 -10.06 1.20 -3.42
N GLU A 132 -10.08 0.47 -2.29
CA GLU A 132 -11.23 -0.33 -1.87
C GLU A 132 -12.38 0.54 -1.36
N THR A 133 -12.10 1.61 -0.63
CA THR A 133 -13.11 2.54 -0.11
C THR A 133 -13.82 3.26 -1.27
N GLN A 134 -13.12 3.56 -2.37
CA GLN A 134 -13.74 4.08 -3.59
C GLN A 134 -14.68 3.06 -4.25
N LYS A 135 -14.33 1.77 -4.22
CA LYS A 135 -15.21 0.69 -4.69
C LYS A 135 -16.42 0.53 -3.77
N GLU A 136 -16.20 0.58 -2.46
CA GLU A 136 -17.24 0.43 -1.44
C GLU A 136 -18.21 1.61 -1.44
N TRP A 137 -17.72 2.84 -1.59
CA TRP A 137 -18.53 4.04 -1.80
C TRP A 137 -19.38 3.91 -3.07
N LYS A 138 -18.80 3.48 -4.19
CA LYS A 138 -19.55 3.24 -5.44
C LYS A 138 -20.61 2.15 -5.27
N ARG A 139 -20.31 1.09 -4.51
CA ARG A 139 -21.25 0.02 -4.17
C ARG A 139 -22.43 0.56 -3.34
N GLN A 140 -22.14 1.34 -2.30
CA GLN A 140 -23.15 1.98 -1.46
C GLN A 140 -24.01 2.96 -2.27
N TRP A 141 -23.38 3.77 -3.13
CA TRP A 141 -24.07 4.70 -4.01
C TRP A 141 -24.98 3.97 -5.02
N ALA A 142 -24.50 2.88 -5.62
CA ALA A 142 -25.31 2.03 -6.49
C ALA A 142 -26.49 1.39 -5.74
N GLN A 143 -26.29 0.95 -4.50
CA GLN A 143 -27.37 0.38 -3.68
C GLN A 143 -28.46 1.41 -3.37
N VAL A 144 -28.09 2.66 -3.07
CA VAL A 144 -29.05 3.75 -2.87
C VAL A 144 -29.81 4.06 -4.15
N ILE A 145 -29.12 4.14 -5.30
CA ILE A 145 -29.78 4.35 -6.60
C ILE A 145 -30.77 3.23 -6.90
N LEU A 146 -30.38 1.97 -6.69
CA LEU A 146 -31.22 0.81 -7.00
C LEU A 146 -32.46 0.75 -6.10
N LEU A 147 -32.30 1.11 -4.81
CA LEU A 147 -33.43 1.30 -3.90
C LEU A 147 -34.36 2.43 -4.39
N LEU A 148 -33.79 3.56 -4.80
CA LEU A 148 -34.55 4.71 -5.29
C LEU A 148 -35.29 4.39 -6.60
N GLU A 149 -34.68 3.61 -7.51
CA GLU A 149 -35.31 3.09 -8.71
C GLU A 149 -36.47 2.12 -8.41
N GLN A 150 -36.36 1.32 -7.35
CA GLN A 150 -37.44 0.44 -6.91
C GLN A 150 -38.62 1.20 -6.29
N THR A 151 -38.40 2.42 -5.77
CA THR A 151 -39.48 3.27 -5.26
C THR A 151 -40.26 4.02 -6.35
N LEU A 152 -39.75 4.07 -7.59
CA LEU A 152 -40.43 4.71 -8.72
C LEU A 152 -41.51 3.81 -9.31
N GLN A 153 -42.58 4.41 -9.84
CA GLN A 153 -43.61 3.65 -10.55
C GLN A 153 -43.06 3.01 -11.84
N PRO A 154 -43.60 1.85 -12.28
CA PRO A 154 -43.08 1.11 -13.43
C PRO A 154 -43.00 1.92 -14.73
N ARG A 155 -43.92 2.88 -14.93
CA ARG A 155 -43.95 3.75 -16.11
C ARG A 155 -42.80 4.77 -16.11
N ASP A 156 -42.53 5.42 -14.99
CA ASP A 156 -41.45 6.41 -14.88
C ASP A 156 -40.08 5.74 -14.99
N ARG A 157 -39.94 4.54 -14.43
CA ARG A 157 -38.73 3.72 -14.57
C ARG A 157 -38.45 3.37 -16.04
N LEU A 158 -39.48 3.00 -16.81
CA LEU A 158 -39.34 2.71 -18.24
C LEU A 158 -38.90 3.96 -19.02
N ILE A 159 -39.48 5.12 -18.72
CA ILE A 159 -39.11 6.39 -19.37
C ILE A 159 -37.65 6.75 -19.05
N ALA A 160 -37.22 6.59 -17.79
CA ALA A 160 -35.83 6.80 -17.39
C ALA A 160 -34.88 5.83 -18.14
N MET A 161 -35.21 4.53 -18.22
CA MET A 161 -34.42 3.55 -18.96
C MET A 161 -34.31 3.89 -20.47
N LEU A 162 -35.40 4.34 -21.09
CA LEU A 162 -35.41 4.75 -22.49
C LEU A 162 -34.59 6.03 -22.74
N LYS A 163 -34.43 6.88 -21.72
CA LYS A 163 -33.60 8.10 -21.77
C LYS A 163 -32.10 7.80 -21.74
N TYR A 164 -31.68 6.78 -20.97
CA TYR A 164 -30.27 6.39 -20.85
C TYR A 164 -29.80 5.38 -21.93
N SER A 165 -30.73 4.71 -22.63
CA SER A 165 -30.41 3.76 -23.69
C SER A 165 -30.37 4.40 -25.08
N ARG A 166 -29.48 3.90 -25.95
CA ARG A 166 -29.36 4.34 -27.35
C ARG A 166 -29.77 3.19 -28.30
N PRO A 167 -30.43 3.47 -29.44
CA PRO A 167 -30.75 2.43 -30.42
C PRO A 167 -29.47 1.84 -31.01
N ILE A 168 -29.45 0.51 -31.19
CA ILE A 168 -28.35 -0.20 -31.81
C ILE A 168 -28.62 -0.25 -33.32
N ARG A 169 -27.92 0.60 -34.07
CA ARG A 169 -28.05 0.71 -35.54
C ARG A 169 -29.40 1.32 -36.00
N SER A 170 -29.73 1.13 -37.28
CA SER A 170 -30.91 1.70 -37.94
C SER A 170 -32.25 1.17 -37.41
N ASP A 171 -32.24 0.10 -36.62
CA ASP A 171 -33.44 -0.46 -35.99
C ASP A 171 -33.68 0.22 -34.63
N LYS A 172 -34.86 0.85 -34.49
CA LYS A 172 -35.24 1.58 -33.27
C LYS A 172 -35.69 0.65 -32.13
N ARG A 173 -35.96 -0.63 -32.42
CA ARG A 173 -36.48 -1.60 -31.44
C ARG A 173 -35.39 -2.13 -30.51
N HIS A 174 -34.20 -2.37 -31.04
CA HIS A 174 -33.08 -2.85 -30.23
C HIS A 174 -32.31 -1.66 -29.66
N ARG A 175 -32.28 -1.54 -28.33
CA ARG A 175 -31.57 -0.48 -27.61
C ARG A 175 -30.50 -1.07 -26.70
N ALA A 176 -29.37 -0.39 -26.60
CA ALA A 176 -28.25 -0.79 -25.77
C ALA A 176 -27.75 0.35 -24.89
N PHE A 177 -27.12 -0.01 -23.79
CA PHE A 177 -26.42 0.93 -22.92
C PHE A 177 -24.98 1.10 -23.43
N VAL A 178 -24.60 2.35 -23.73
CA VAL A 178 -23.27 2.65 -24.30
C VAL A 178 -22.30 2.90 -23.15
N VAL A 179 -21.46 1.91 -22.86
CA VAL A 179 -20.36 2.06 -21.89
C VAL A 179 -19.10 2.49 -22.62
N ARG A 180 -18.64 3.72 -22.38
CA ARG A 180 -17.36 4.19 -22.91
C ARG A 180 -16.25 3.74 -21.96
N GLN A 181 -15.59 2.63 -22.29
CA GLN A 181 -14.42 2.18 -21.55
C GLN A 181 -13.24 3.11 -21.89
N ARG A 182 -12.69 3.83 -20.91
CA ARG A 182 -11.39 4.48 -21.08
C ARG A 182 -10.34 3.39 -21.04
N VAL A 183 -9.75 3.08 -22.19
CA VAL A 183 -8.56 2.24 -22.25
C VAL A 183 -7.38 3.11 -21.84
N SER A 184 -6.83 2.88 -20.65
CA SER A 184 -5.59 3.48 -20.20
C SER A 184 -4.46 2.92 -21.08
N THR A 185 -3.84 3.75 -21.93
CA THR A 185 -2.76 3.38 -22.86
C THR A 185 -1.42 3.15 -22.14
N LEU A 186 -1.40 2.30 -21.11
CA LEU A 186 -0.18 1.80 -20.47
C LEU A 186 -0.28 0.31 -20.14
N SER A 187 -0.68 -0.50 -21.12
CA SER A 187 -0.39 -1.93 -21.14
C SER A 187 -0.37 -2.42 -22.59
N SER A 188 0.71 -2.11 -23.29
CA SER A 188 1.09 -2.81 -24.52
C SER A 188 1.53 -4.23 -24.16
N MET A 189 0.57 -5.09 -23.84
CA MET A 189 0.69 -6.54 -24.03
C MET A 189 -0.61 -7.04 -24.65
N PRO A 190 -0.56 -7.80 -25.75
CA PRO A 190 -1.75 -8.30 -26.40
C PRO A 190 -2.47 -9.28 -25.48
N VAL A 191 -3.63 -8.86 -24.96
CA VAL A 191 -4.58 -9.77 -24.32
C VAL A 191 -5.07 -10.73 -25.40
N ILE A 192 -4.62 -11.99 -25.31
CA ILE A 192 -5.13 -13.10 -26.12
C ILE A 192 -6.63 -13.19 -25.86
N ARG A 193 -7.44 -12.71 -26.82
CA ARG A 193 -8.89 -12.91 -26.81
C ARG A 193 -9.14 -14.42 -26.85
N ARG A 194 -9.66 -14.98 -25.75
CA ARG A 194 -10.34 -16.28 -25.81
C ARG A 194 -11.58 -16.12 -26.71
N PRO A 195 -11.79 -16.97 -27.72
CA PRO A 195 -12.95 -16.88 -28.58
C PRO A 195 -14.21 -17.23 -27.77
N SER A 196 -15.14 -16.29 -27.66
CA SER A 196 -16.50 -16.53 -27.18
C SER A 196 -17.24 -17.40 -28.18
N ALA A 197 -17.87 -18.46 -27.69
CA ALA A 197 -18.67 -19.42 -28.45
C ALA A 197 -19.60 -18.72 -29.45
N GLN A 198 -19.50 -19.13 -30.72
CA GLN A 198 -20.39 -18.73 -31.80
C GLN A 198 -21.80 -19.24 -31.52
N SER A 199 -22.76 -18.33 -31.35
CA SER A 199 -24.17 -18.61 -31.57
C SER A 199 -24.41 -18.70 -33.09
N VAL A 200 -24.67 -19.91 -33.56
CA VAL A 200 -25.11 -20.25 -34.91
C VAL A 200 -26.36 -19.43 -35.27
N SER A 201 -26.32 -18.73 -36.41
CA SER A 201 -27.52 -18.29 -37.12
C SER A 201 -27.22 -18.17 -38.62
N GLU A 202 -28.17 -18.70 -39.39
CA GLU A 202 -28.08 -19.13 -40.77
C GLU A 202 -27.75 -18.00 -41.76
N HIS A 203 -26.98 -18.36 -42.79
CA HIS A 203 -26.74 -17.50 -43.95
C HIS A 203 -27.49 -18.08 -45.16
N SER A 204 -28.69 -17.54 -45.41
CA SER A 204 -29.31 -17.58 -46.73
C SER A 204 -28.57 -16.59 -47.63
N GLY A 205 -27.78 -17.13 -48.57
CA GLY A 205 -26.98 -16.39 -49.53
C GLY A 205 -27.59 -16.47 -50.93
N GLU A 206 -28.18 -15.38 -51.38
CA GLU A 206 -28.62 -15.20 -52.75
C GLU A 206 -27.48 -14.56 -53.57
N ARG A 207 -27.02 -15.23 -54.64
CA ARG A 207 -26.09 -14.64 -55.62
C ARG A 207 -26.36 -15.17 -57.04
N ARG A 208 -26.76 -14.26 -57.92
CA ARG A 208 -26.88 -14.42 -59.38
C ARG A 208 -25.50 -14.66 -60.06
N ARG A 209 -25.40 -15.57 -61.04
CA ARG A 209 -25.22 -15.25 -62.48
C ARG A 209 -25.11 -16.49 -63.39
N SER A 210 -25.90 -16.43 -64.47
CA SER A 210 -25.90 -17.09 -65.78
C SER A 210 -24.67 -17.89 -66.25
N THR A 211 -24.90 -19.06 -66.85
CA THR A 211 -24.50 -19.39 -68.24
C THR A 211 -25.12 -20.72 -68.75
N ASN A 212 -25.71 -20.65 -69.94
CA ASN A 212 -25.92 -21.65 -70.99
C ASN A 212 -26.10 -23.16 -70.71
N GLY A 213 -27.14 -23.72 -71.36
CA GLY A 213 -26.99 -24.91 -72.20
C GLY A 213 -27.95 -26.07 -71.94
N ASN A 214 -28.76 -26.38 -72.97
CA ASN A 214 -29.35 -27.67 -73.31
C ASN A 214 -30.72 -28.10 -72.72
N LEU A 215 -31.72 -27.99 -73.60
CA LEU A 215 -32.50 -29.09 -74.23
C LEU A 215 -33.32 -30.08 -73.39
N ALA A 216 -34.49 -30.38 -73.97
CA ALA A 216 -35.49 -31.44 -73.72
C ALA A 216 -36.55 -31.08 -72.66
N ASN A 217 -37.78 -30.70 -73.05
CA ASN A 217 -38.89 -31.46 -73.67
C ASN A 217 -39.70 -32.33 -72.69
N PHE A 218 -41.00 -32.42 -73.05
CA PHE A 218 -42.13 -33.17 -72.48
C PHE A 218 -42.84 -32.53 -71.27
N GLU A 219 -44.03 -31.91 -71.43
CA GLU A 219 -45.37 -32.51 -71.69
C GLU A 219 -45.66 -33.61 -70.65
N THR A 220 -46.69 -33.59 -69.81
CA THR A 220 -48.01 -32.94 -69.76
C THR A 220 -48.47 -32.99 -68.30
#